data_AF-A0A069CRX0-F1
#
_entry.id   AF-A0A069CRX0-F1
#
_cell.length_a   1.000
_cell.length_b   1.000
_cell.length_c   1.000
_cell.angle_alpha   90.00
_cell.angle_beta   90.00
_cell.angle_gamma   90.00
#
_symmetry.space_group_name_H-M   'P 1'
#
loop_
_entity.id
_entity.type
_entity.pdbx_description
1 polymer ?
#
loop_
_entity_poly.entity_id
_entity_poly.type
_entity_poly.pdbx_seq_one_letter_code
_entity_poly.pdbx_strand_id
1 'polypeptide(L)' 'MSMILSLLPFSGAWSLGFEAIAAVLVLPTGLYFAGHTLLHSYPKLFNALHWLFGLYIVYVLVVALMMLIIY' A
#
# COMPACT_ATOMS: atom_id res chain seq x y z
N MET A 1 -7.68 14.81 36.66
CA MET A 1 -6.47 14.43 35.90
C MET A 1 -6.68 13.02 35.36
N SER A 2 -7.26 12.86 34.15
CA SER A 2 -7.41 11.51 33.55
C SER A 2 -7.73 11.46 32.04
N MET A 3 -7.67 12.57 31.29
CA MET A 3 -7.87 12.54 29.82
C MET A 3 -6.61 12.20 29.03
N ILE A 4 -5.44 12.17 29.67
CA ILE A 4 -4.15 11.90 29.02
C ILE A 4 -3.90 10.39 28.88
N LEU A 5 -4.54 9.54 29.69
CA LEU A 5 -4.29 8.10 29.70
C LEU A 5 -5.06 7.31 28.61
N SER A 6 -6.10 7.91 27.99
CA SER A 6 -6.90 7.25 26.95
C SER A 6 -6.40 7.48 25.51
N LEU A 7 -5.45 8.39 25.30
CA LEU A 7 -4.91 8.74 23.98
C LEU A 7 -3.70 7.88 23.57
N LEU A 8 -2.96 7.35 24.54
CA LEU A 8 -1.77 6.52 24.30
C LEU A 8 -2.06 5.23 23.48
N PRO A 9 -3.10 4.42 23.77
CA PRO A 9 -3.37 3.21 22.98
C PRO A 9 -3.94 3.53 21.59
N PHE A 10 -4.61 4.68 21.42
CA PHE A 10 -5.12 5.12 20.11
C PHE A 10 -4.00 5.60 19.18
N SER A 11 -2.98 6.28 19.71
CA SER A 11 -1.86 6.80 18.91
C SER A 11 -1.07 5.69 18.20
N GLY A 12 -0.89 4.54 18.85
CA GLY A 12 -0.20 3.38 18.26
C GLY A 12 -1.02 2.67 17.16
N ALA A 13 -2.35 2.65 17.28
CA ALA A 13 -3.21 2.09 16.23
C ALA A 13 -3.19 2.95 14.95
N TRP A 14 -3.18 4.28 15.09
CA TRP A 14 -3.04 5.19 13.97
C TRP A 14 -1.67 5.06 13.28
N SER A 15 -0.57 5.00 14.04
CA SER A 15 0.76 4.82 13.45
C SER A 15 0.87 3.51 12.67
N LEU A 16 0.36 2.41 13.23
CA LEU A 16 0.30 1.12 12.54
C LEU A 16 -0.54 1.17 11.26
N GLY A 17 -1.69 1.87 11.30
CA GLY A 17 -2.51 2.09 10.11
C GLY A 17 -1.79 2.89 9.02
N PHE A 18 -1.08 3.95 9.39
CA PHE A 18 -0.28 4.74 8.45
C PHE A 18 0.89 3.93 7.88
N GLU A 19 1.60 3.17 8.70
CA GLU A 19 2.68 2.29 8.26
C GLU A 19 2.16 1.23 7.29
N ALA A 20 1.01 0.62 7.58
CA ALA A 20 0.36 -0.35 6.68
C ALA A 20 -0.02 0.29 5.33
N ILE A 21 -0.61 1.50 5.35
CA ILE A 21 -0.93 2.25 4.12
C ILE A 21 0.34 2.60 3.35
N ALA A 22 1.39 3.04 4.03
CA ALA A 22 2.66 3.37 3.41
C ALA A 22 3.30 2.15 2.75
N ALA A 23 3.31 1.01 3.44
CA ALA A 23 3.89 -0.24 2.95
C ALA A 23 3.08 -0.84 1.79
N VAL A 24 1.75 -0.74 1.83
CA VAL A 24 0.87 -1.38 0.86
C VAL A 24 0.56 -0.48 -0.35
N LEU A 25 0.51 0.83 -0.18
CA LEU A 25 0.17 1.75 -1.28
C LEU A 25 1.39 2.59 -1.69
N VAL A 26 1.97 3.34 -0.76
CA VAL A 26 2.98 4.36 -1.12
C VAL A 26 4.26 3.75 -1.67
N LEU A 27 4.81 2.75 -0.98
CA LEU A 27 6.08 2.14 -1.38
C LEU A 27 5.97 1.38 -2.71
N PRO A 28 4.96 0.51 -2.95
CA PRO A 28 4.78 -0.15 -4.24
C PRO A 28 4.52 0.83 -5.38
N THR A 29 3.75 1.90 -5.15
CA THR A 29 3.55 2.97 -6.13
C THR A 29 4.85 3.69 -6.46
N GLY A 30 5.66 4.03 -5.45
CA GLY A 30 6.97 4.65 -5.66
C GLY A 30 7.92 3.75 -6.46
N LEU A 31 7.98 2.46 -6.13
CA LEU A 31 8.76 1.47 -6.88
C LEU A 31 8.28 1.32 -8.32
N TYR A 32 6.96 1.30 -8.54
CA TYR A 32 6.38 1.26 -9.86
C TYR A 32 6.77 2.48 -10.70
N PHE A 33 6.65 3.70 -10.16
CA PHE A 33 7.03 4.90 -10.91
C PHE A 33 8.53 4.95 -11.22
N ALA A 34 9.37 4.60 -10.24
CA ALA A 34 10.82 4.50 -10.46
C ALA A 34 11.13 3.48 -11.57
N GLY A 35 10.54 2.29 -11.50
CA GLY A 35 10.68 1.26 -12.53
C GLY A 35 10.13 1.70 -13.90
N HIS A 36 9.03 2.43 -13.93
CA HIS A 36 8.40 2.94 -15.16
C HIS A 36 9.34 3.91 -15.88
N THR A 37 9.98 4.82 -15.15
CA THR A 37 10.98 5.74 -15.71
C THR A 37 12.22 4.98 -16.21
N LEU A 38 12.74 4.03 -15.43
CA LEU A 38 13.97 3.30 -15.75
C LEU A 38 13.80 2.29 -16.90
N LEU A 39 12.65 1.63 -16.98
CA LEU A 39 12.42 0.51 -17.90
C LEU A 39 11.75 0.91 -19.20
N HIS A 40 11.42 2.20 -19.40
CA HIS A 40 10.68 2.66 -20.58
C HIS A 40 11.34 2.23 -21.92
N SER A 41 12.67 2.14 -21.97
CA SER A 41 13.41 1.71 -23.17
C SER A 41 13.38 0.19 -23.40
N TYR A 42 12.92 -0.59 -22.43
CA TYR A 42 12.87 -2.06 -22.46
C TYR A 42 11.42 -2.55 -22.47
N PRO A 43 10.76 -2.62 -23.64
CA PRO A 43 9.30 -2.78 -23.74
C PRO A 43 8.76 -4.05 -23.06
N LYS A 44 9.51 -5.16 -23.10
CA LYS A 44 9.12 -6.41 -22.41
C LYS A 44 9.13 -6.26 -20.89
N LEU A 45 10.19 -5.67 -20.34
CA LEU A 45 10.32 -5.43 -18.89
C LEU A 45 9.33 -4.37 -18.41
N PHE A 46 9.14 -3.31 -19.21
CA PHE A 46 8.15 -2.27 -18.96
C PHE A 46 6.73 -2.84 -18.86
N ASN A 47 6.35 -3.71 -19.80
CA ASN A 47 5.04 -4.36 -19.79
C ASN A 47 4.92 -5.33 -18.60
N ALA A 48 5.98 -6.10 -18.29
CA ALA A 48 5.98 -6.97 -17.11
C ALA A 48 5.80 -6.18 -15.81
N LEU A 49 6.42 -5.01 -15.68
CA LEU A 49 6.22 -4.11 -14.53
C LEU A 49 4.76 -3.64 -14.42
N HIS A 50 4.12 -3.27 -15.54
CA HIS A 50 2.71 -2.88 -15.55
C HIS A 50 1.79 -4.01 -15.12
N TRP A 51 2.02 -5.22 -15.65
CA TRP A 51 1.25 -6.39 -15.26
C TRP A 51 1.42 -6.73 -13.79
N LEU A 52 2.66 -6.70 -13.29
CA LEU A 52 2.96 -6.98 -11.90
C LEU A 52 2.27 -5.97 -10.97
N PHE A 53 2.40 -4.67 -11.26
CA PHE A 53 1.78 -3.63 -10.45
C PHE A 53 0.24 -3.65 -10.56
N GLY A 54 -0.31 -3.89 -11.75
CA GLY A 54 -1.76 -4.03 -11.94
C GLY A 54 -2.32 -5.20 -11.15
N LEU A 55 -1.67 -6.37 -11.20
CA LEU A 55 -2.07 -7.55 -10.42
C LEU A 55 -1.99 -7.27 -8.92
N TYR A 56 -0.94 -6.59 -8.48
CA TYR A 56 -0.78 -6.18 -7.09
C TYR A 56 -1.94 -5.30 -6.60
N ILE A 57 -2.34 -4.29 -7.38
CA ILE A 57 -3.47 -3.40 -7.02
C ILE A 57 -4.79 -4.17 -6.95
N VAL A 58 -5.03 -5.09 -7.90
CA VAL A 58 -6.22 -5.95 -7.87
C VAL A 58 -6.24 -6.82 -6.61
N TYR A 59 -5.10 -7.43 -6.26
CA TYR A 59 -4.97 -8.23 -5.04
C TYR A 59 -5.27 -7.40 -3.79
N VAL A 60 -4.65 -6.23 -3.65
CA VAL A 60 -4.88 -5.32 -2.50
C VAL A 60 -6.35 -4.92 -2.41
N LEU A 61 -6.99 -4.59 -3.54
CA LEU A 61 -8.41 -4.25 -3.58
C LEU A 61 -9.29 -5.42 -3.13
N VAL A 62 -9.03 -6.63 -3.63
CA VAL A 62 -9.77 -7.83 -3.21
C VAL A 62 -9.63 -8.08 -1.72
N VAL A 63 -8.41 -7.99 -1.18
CA VAL A 63 -8.17 -8.15 0.27
C VAL A 63 -8.90 -7.07 1.07
N ALA A 64 -8.86 -5.81 0.63
CA ALA A 64 -9.55 -4.71 1.31
C ALA A 64 -11.08 -4.90 1.31
N LEU A 65 -11.66 -5.32 0.18
CA LEU A 65 -13.09 -5.62 0.08
C LEU A 65 -13.47 -6.82 0.95
N MET A 66 -12.66 -7.88 0.97
CA MET A 66 -12.90 -9.03 1.85
C MET A 66 -12.86 -8.63 3.32
N MET A 67 -11.88 -7.80 3.71
CA MET A 67 -11.82 -7.28 5.08
C MET A 67 -13.06 -6.45 5.42
N LEU A 68 -13.53 -5.58 4.52
CA LEU A 68 -14.73 -4.76 4.73
C LEU A 68 -16.04 -5.58 4.83
N ILE A 69 -16.09 -6.72 4.15
CA ILE A 69 -17.27 -7.60 4.16
C ILE A 69 -17.27 -8.51 5.39
N ILE A 70 -16.09 -8.99 5.79
CA ILE A 70 -15.92 -9.97 6.87
C ILE A 70 -15.91 -9.29 8.25
N TYR A 71 -15.34 -8.08 8.36
CA TYR A 71 -15.19 -7.32 9.60
C TYR A 71 -15.99 -6.01 9.53
#